data_AF-A0A3C1FIQ7-F1
#
_entry.id   AF-A0A3C1FIQ7-F1
#
_cell.length_a   1.000
_cell.length_b   1.000
_cell.length_c   1.000
_cell.angle_alpha   90.00
_cell.angle_beta   90.00
_cell.angle_gamma   90.00
#
_symmetry.space_group_name_H-M   'P 1'
#
loop_
_entity.id
_entity.type
_entity.pdbx_description
1 polymer ?
#
loop_
_entity_poly.entity_id
_entity_poly.type
_entity_poly.pdbx_seq_one_letter_code
_entity_poly.pdbx_strand_id
1 'polypeptide(L)'
;MKDDPQFAGQNAELTQRVRHGDRDRFLTGLFAPPEKRQALFAIYALEFELARIPELVSEPMLGEIRLQWWRELIDAVTTGHGRQMHPLSAPLIHAIEGQLVPRAGFDRLIDSFSDSISAAA
;
A
#
# COMPACT_ATOMS: atom_id res chain seq x y z
N MET A 1 -16.05 -11.93 -5.02
CA MET A 1 -14.71 -11.53 -4.55
C MET A 1 -14.67 -11.32 -3.04
N LYS A 2 -15.66 -10.66 -2.42
CA LYS A 2 -15.79 -10.58 -0.94
C LYS A 2 -15.86 -11.96 -0.25
N ASP A 3 -16.29 -13.00 -0.97
CA ASP A 3 -16.41 -14.38 -0.49
C ASP A 3 -15.17 -15.27 -0.76
N ASP A 4 -14.06 -14.70 -1.27
CA ASP A 4 -12.81 -15.45 -1.49
C ASP A 4 -12.03 -15.60 -0.15
N PRO A 5 -11.80 -16.83 0.34
CA PRO A 5 -11.06 -17.08 1.58
C PRO A 5 -9.63 -16.54 1.58
N GLN A 6 -8.97 -16.52 0.41
CA GLN A 6 -7.59 -16.07 0.28
C GLN A 6 -7.49 -14.54 0.46
N PHE A 7 -8.50 -13.82 -0.04
CA PHE A 7 -8.65 -12.38 0.15
C PHE A 7 -8.89 -12.02 1.63
N ALA A 8 -9.76 -12.77 2.31
CA ALA A 8 -10.01 -12.57 3.74
C ALA A 8 -8.75 -12.80 4.59
N GLY A 9 -7.94 -13.82 4.25
CA GLY A 9 -6.66 -14.11 4.90
C GLY A 9 -5.62 -13.00 4.75
N GLN A 10 -5.43 -12.50 3.53
CA GLN A 10 -4.49 -11.39 3.25
C GLN A 10 -4.91 -10.10 3.99
N ASN A 11 -6.21 -9.80 4.05
CA ASN A 11 -6.72 -8.63 4.77
C ASN A 11 -6.49 -8.71 6.29
N ALA A 12 -6.64 -9.90 6.88
CA ALA A 12 -6.36 -10.12 8.29
C ALA A 12 -4.88 -9.92 8.61
N GLU A 13 -3.98 -10.40 7.74
CA GLU A 13 -2.54 -10.22 7.88
C GLU A 13 -2.14 -8.74 7.79
N LEU A 14 -2.64 -7.99 6.81
CA LEU A 14 -2.35 -6.56 6.66
C LEU A 14 -2.86 -5.75 7.85
N THR A 15 -4.06 -6.06 8.34
CA THR A 15 -4.61 -5.43 9.55
C THR A 15 -3.72 -5.69 10.75
N GLN A 16 -3.21 -6.92 10.91
CA GLN A 16 -2.27 -7.27 11.97
C GLN A 16 -0.97 -6.49 11.83
N ARG A 17 -0.43 -6.36 10.62
CA ARG A 17 0.80 -5.58 10.34
C ARG A 17 0.63 -4.11 10.72
N VAL A 18 -0.44 -3.45 10.29
CA VAL A 18 -0.73 -2.05 10.67
C VAL A 18 -0.91 -1.96 12.18
N ARG A 19 -1.62 -2.90 12.82
CA ARG A 19 -1.78 -2.92 14.29
C ARG A 19 -0.46 -2.97 15.06
N HIS A 20 0.57 -3.62 14.51
CA HIS A 20 1.87 -3.77 15.17
C HIS A 20 2.85 -2.66 14.79
N GLY A 21 2.84 -2.22 13.53
CA GLY A 21 3.76 -1.21 13.00
C GLY A 21 3.31 0.24 13.18
N ASP A 22 2.00 0.49 13.25
CA ASP A 22 1.41 1.84 13.37
C ASP A 22 0.08 1.78 14.13
N ARG A 23 0.18 1.74 15.47
CA ARG A 23 -0.98 1.55 16.34
C ARG A 23 -1.98 2.70 16.26
N ASP A 24 -1.52 3.92 16.02
CA ASP A 24 -2.38 5.09 15.91
C ASP A 24 -3.22 5.03 14.63
N ARG A 25 -2.61 4.67 13.49
CA ARG A 25 -3.37 4.42 12.25
C ARG A 25 -4.30 3.23 12.34
N PHE A 26 -3.91 2.19 13.05
CA PHE A 26 -4.82 1.08 13.32
C PHE A 26 -6.07 1.55 14.08
N LEU A 27 -5.89 2.25 15.20
CA LEU A 27 -6.99 2.72 16.04
C LEU A 27 -7.89 3.73 15.31
N THR A 28 -7.31 4.70 14.61
CA THR A 28 -8.07 5.68 13.83
C THR A 28 -8.85 5.02 12.69
N GLY A 29 -8.27 4.03 12.02
CA GLY A 29 -8.97 3.26 10.99
C GLY A 29 -10.19 2.46 11.49
N LEU A 30 -10.26 2.13 12.78
CA LEU A 30 -11.45 1.48 13.35
C LEU A 30 -12.70 2.36 13.30
N PHE A 31 -12.54 3.69 13.27
CA PHE A 31 -13.65 4.64 13.15
C PHE A 31 -14.16 4.81 11.71
N ALA A 32 -13.44 4.30 10.70
CA ALA A 32 -13.92 4.30 9.32
C ALA A 32 -15.14 3.37 9.16
N PRO A 33 -16.06 3.67 8.21
CA PRO A 33 -17.16 2.76 7.87
C PRO A 33 -16.63 1.35 7.57
N PRO A 34 -17.29 0.28 8.04
CA PRO A 34 -16.81 -1.09 7.89
C PRO A 34 -16.42 -1.47 6.46
N GLU A 35 -17.19 -0.99 5.48
CA GLU A 35 -16.98 -1.22 4.05
C GLU A 35 -15.75 -0.49 3.47
N LYS A 36 -15.22 0.53 4.15
CA LYS A 36 -14.02 1.29 3.74
C LYS A 36 -12.77 0.91 4.53
N ARG A 37 -12.95 0.31 5.71
CA ARG A 37 -11.86 0.03 6.66
C ARG A 37 -10.74 -0.83 6.08
N GLN A 38 -11.08 -1.90 5.36
CA GLN A 38 -10.07 -2.80 4.78
C GLN A 38 -9.21 -2.09 3.74
N ALA A 39 -9.84 -1.32 2.85
CA ALA A 39 -9.12 -0.54 1.85
C ALA A 39 -8.25 0.57 2.49
N LEU A 40 -8.71 1.18 3.58
CA LEU A 40 -7.90 2.13 4.35
C LEU A 40 -6.66 1.47 4.95
N PHE A 41 -6.80 0.27 5.54
CA PHE A 41 -5.65 -0.49 6.05
C PHE A 41 -4.69 -0.94 4.94
N ALA A 42 -5.17 -1.23 3.74
CA ALA A 42 -4.32 -1.50 2.59
C ALA A 42 -3.44 -0.28 2.21
N ILE A 43 -4.03 0.93 2.25
CA ILE A 43 -3.29 2.18 2.00
C ILE A 43 -2.22 2.40 3.08
N TYR A 44 -2.56 2.23 4.35
CA TYR A 44 -1.59 2.36 5.45
C TYR A 44 -0.47 1.32 5.38
N ALA A 45 -0.81 0.08 4.99
CA ALA A 45 0.20 -0.95 4.80
C ALA A 45 1.13 -0.64 3.62
N LEU A 46 0.61 -0.09 2.51
CA LEU A 46 1.44 0.39 1.39
C LEU A 46 2.39 1.49 1.86
N GLU A 47 1.88 2.52 2.54
CA GLU A 47 2.72 3.60 3.06
C GLU A 47 3.84 3.06 3.95
N PHE A 48 3.52 2.11 4.83
CA PHE A 48 4.52 1.46 5.67
C PHE A 48 5.60 0.73 4.87
N GLU A 49 5.26 0.05 3.77
CA GLU A 49 6.26 -0.56 2.88
C GLU A 49 7.14 0.50 2.20
N LEU A 50 6.56 1.61 1.75
CA LEU A 50 7.29 2.70 1.11
C LEU A 50 8.26 3.38 2.09
N ALA A 51 7.81 3.65 3.31
CA ALA A 51 8.60 4.30 4.36
C ALA A 51 9.84 3.48 4.78
N ARG A 52 9.80 2.16 4.59
CA ARG A 52 10.94 1.26 4.90
C ARG A 52 11.99 1.20 3.81
N ILE A 53 11.69 1.66 2.59
CA ILE A 53 12.62 1.56 1.46
C ILE A 53 13.99 2.18 1.79
N PRO A 54 14.09 3.40 2.36
CA PRO A 54 15.38 4.01 2.71
C PRO A 54 16.20 3.18 3.71
N GLU A 55 15.55 2.45 4.62
CA GLU A 55 16.22 1.58 5.59
C GLU A 55 16.77 0.29 4.97
N LEU A 56 16.22 -0.11 3.81
CA LEU A 56 16.51 -1.37 3.14
C LEU A 56 17.54 -1.26 2.02
N VAL A 57 17.94 -0.04 1.64
CA VAL A 57 18.86 0.22 0.54
C VAL A 57 20.04 1.08 1.00
N SER A 58 21.22 0.81 0.44
CA SER A 58 22.43 1.56 0.78
C SER A 58 22.71 2.73 -0.18
N GLU A 59 22.09 2.73 -1.35
CA GLU A 59 22.25 3.77 -2.37
C GLU A 59 20.89 4.35 -2.75
N PRO A 60 20.76 5.69 -2.89
CA PRO A 60 19.50 6.34 -3.26
C PRO A 60 18.85 5.77 -4.53
N MET A 61 19.66 5.47 -5.55
CA MET A 61 19.21 4.89 -6.81
C MET A 61 18.48 3.54 -6.63
N LEU A 62 18.93 2.71 -5.68
CA LEU A 62 18.27 1.43 -5.39
C LEU A 62 16.89 1.66 -4.74
N GLY A 63 16.73 2.75 -4.00
CA GLY A 63 15.44 3.19 -3.47
C GLY A 63 14.48 3.58 -4.58
N GLU A 64 14.94 4.38 -5.54
CA GLU A 64 14.15 4.78 -6.71
C GLU A 64 13.68 3.58 -7.54
N ILE A 65 14.54 2.59 -7.77
CA ILE A 65 14.16 1.36 -8.48
C ILE A 65 13.02 0.62 -7.74
N ARG A 66 13.06 0.56 -6.41
CA ARG A 66 11.99 -0.06 -5.61
C ARG A 66 10.69 0.75 -5.65
N LEU A 67 10.77 2.08 -5.61
CA LEU A 67 9.61 2.96 -5.75
C LEU A 67 8.96 2.81 -7.13
N GLN A 68 9.77 2.70 -8.19
CA GLN A 68 9.29 2.47 -9.55
C GLN A 68 8.57 1.11 -9.68
N TRP A 69 9.12 0.06 -9.07
CA TRP A 69 8.43 -1.25 -9.01
C TRP A 69 7.05 -1.15 -8.35
N TRP A 70 6.91 -0.37 -7.28
CA TRP A 70 5.61 -0.14 -6.65
C TRP A 70 4.61 0.56 -7.58
N ARG A 71 5.05 1.54 -8.38
CA ARG A 71 4.19 2.18 -9.39
C ARG A 71 3.70 1.15 -10.41
N GLU A 72 4.61 0.34 -10.93
CA GLU A 72 4.28 -0.71 -11.91
C GLU A 72 3.29 -1.73 -11.34
N LEU A 73 3.45 -2.11 -10.06
CA LEU A 73 2.49 -2.99 -9.40
C LEU A 73 1.10 -2.34 -9.30
N ILE A 74 1.02 -1.07 -8.92
CA ILE A 74 -0.25 -0.34 -8.82
C ILE A 74 -0.91 -0.21 -10.20
N ASP A 75 -0.13 0.01 -11.26
CA ASP A 75 -0.63 0.04 -12.64
C ASP A 75 -1.14 -1.33 -13.10
N ALA A 76 -0.39 -2.39 -12.80
CA ALA A 76 -0.82 -3.77 -13.11
C ALA A 76 -2.11 -4.14 -12.37
N VAL A 77 -2.24 -3.72 -11.11
CA VAL A 77 -3.44 -3.86 -10.29
C VAL A 77 -4.62 -3.09 -10.91
N THR A 78 -4.41 -1.84 -11.31
CA THR A 78 -5.46 -0.99 -11.92
C THR A 78 -5.94 -1.51 -13.27
N THR A 79 -5.06 -2.17 -14.03
CA THR A 79 -5.39 -2.75 -15.35
C THR A 79 -5.86 -4.21 -15.28
N GLY A 80 -5.95 -4.80 -14.08
CA GLY A 80 -6.48 -6.15 -13.87
C GLY A 80 -5.47 -7.31 -14.03
N HIS A 81 -4.19 -6.99 -14.26
CA HIS A 81 -3.10 -7.96 -14.51
C HIS A 81 -2.25 -8.30 -13.27
N GLY A 82 -2.36 -7.53 -12.17
CA GLY A 82 -1.43 -7.59 -11.03
C GLY A 82 -1.82 -8.47 -9.83
N ARG A 83 -2.86 -9.30 -9.93
CA ARG A 83 -3.53 -9.94 -8.76
C ARG A 83 -2.65 -10.89 -7.92
N GLN A 84 -1.57 -11.45 -8.47
CA GLN A 84 -0.71 -12.43 -7.76
C GLN A 84 0.72 -11.94 -7.50
N MET A 85 1.00 -10.64 -7.69
CA MET A 85 2.37 -10.11 -7.57
C MET A 85 2.80 -9.83 -6.14
N HIS A 86 1.88 -9.38 -5.27
CA HIS A 86 2.19 -9.04 -3.89
C HIS A 86 0.95 -9.25 -2.99
N PRO A 87 1.10 -9.52 -1.68
CA PRO A 87 -0.02 -9.57 -0.74
C PRO A 87 -0.88 -8.30 -0.70
N LEU A 88 -0.34 -7.16 -1.14
CA LEU A 88 -1.07 -5.89 -1.26
C LEU A 88 -1.84 -5.75 -2.59
N SER A 89 -1.60 -6.60 -3.59
CA SER A 89 -2.24 -6.47 -4.90
C SER A 89 -3.77 -6.49 -4.82
N ALA A 90 -4.36 -7.53 -4.22
CA ALA A 90 -5.81 -7.65 -4.13
C ALA A 90 -6.47 -6.59 -3.21
N PRO A 91 -5.88 -6.26 -2.04
CA PRO A 91 -6.41 -5.18 -1.19
C PRO A 91 -6.31 -3.79 -1.84
N LEU A 92 -5.26 -3.52 -2.62
CA LEU A 92 -5.12 -2.26 -3.36
C LEU A 92 -6.13 -2.14 -4.51
N ILE A 93 -6.47 -3.23 -5.20
CA ILE A 93 -7.58 -3.24 -6.18
C ILE A 93 -8.84 -2.70 -5.51
N HIS A 94 -9.18 -3.21 -4.33
CA HIS A 94 -10.38 -2.77 -3.62
C HIS A 94 -10.32 -1.30 -3.20
N ALA A 95 -9.15 -0.81 -2.80
CA ALA A 95 -8.98 0.60 -2.45
C ALA A 95 -9.15 1.54 -3.66
N ILE A 96 -8.69 1.11 -4.84
CA ILE A 96 -8.81 1.85 -6.10
C ILE A 96 -10.25 1.80 -6.62
N GLU A 97 -10.86 0.61 -6.68
CA GLU A 97 -12.25 0.42 -7.11
C GLU A 97 -13.26 1.09 -6.18
N GLY A 98 -12.98 1.09 -4.87
CA GLY A 98 -13.78 1.76 -3.85
C GLY A 98 -13.63 3.29 -3.84
N GLN A 99 -12.83 3.85 -4.75
CA GLN A 99 -12.59 5.29 -4.93
C GLN A 99 -12.20 6.03 -3.63
N LEU A 100 -11.53 5.34 -2.70
CA LEU A 100 -11.00 5.98 -1.49
C LEU A 100 -9.89 6.97 -1.82
N VAL A 101 -9.05 6.61 -2.78
CA VAL A 101 -7.96 7.44 -3.29
C VAL A 101 -7.91 7.26 -4.82
N PRO A 102 -7.90 8.34 -5.62
CA PRO A 102 -7.71 8.22 -7.07
C PRO A 102 -6.32 7.65 -7.38
N ARG A 103 -6.13 7.03 -8.55
CA ARG A 103 -4.81 6.50 -8.98
C ARG A 103 -3.67 7.51 -8.82
N ALA A 104 -3.92 8.78 -9.17
CA ALA A 104 -2.96 9.87 -9.01
C ALA A 104 -2.59 10.19 -7.55
N GLY A 105 -3.42 9.79 -6.58
CA GLY A 105 -3.08 9.89 -5.16
C GLY A 105 -2.01 8.90 -4.74
N PHE A 106 -1.96 7.71 -5.35
CA PHE A 106 -0.86 6.76 -5.14
C PHE A 106 0.44 7.25 -5.77
N ASP A 107 0.39 7.89 -6.94
CA ASP A 107 1.58 8.52 -7.53
C ASP A 107 2.17 9.57 -6.59
N ARG A 108 1.33 10.49 -6.09
CA ARG A 108 1.77 11.51 -5.13
C ARG A 108 2.36 10.93 -3.86
N LEU A 109 1.81 9.81 -3.37
CA LEU A 109 2.38 9.13 -2.21
C LEU A 109 3.79 8.63 -2.52
N ILE A 110 3.99 7.96 -3.66
CA ILE A 110 5.31 7.46 -4.06
C ILE A 110 6.29 8.60 -4.33
N ASP A 111 5.84 9.68 -5.00
CA ASP A 111 6.62 10.89 -5.25
C ASP A 111 7.17 11.46 -3.92
N SER A 112 6.34 11.52 -2.87
CA SER A 112 6.77 12.06 -1.57
C SER A 112 7.92 11.28 -0.92
N PHE A 113 8.00 9.97 -1.16
CA PHE A 113 9.11 9.15 -0.68
C PHE A 113 10.34 9.27 -1.58
N SER A 114 10.16 9.46 -2.89
CA SER A 114 11.28 9.76 -3.82
C SER A 114 11.95 11.09 -3.46
N ASP A 115 11.16 12.13 -3.18
CA ASP A 115 11.66 13.42 -2.71
C ASP A 115 12.45 13.27 -1.39
N SER A 116 11.95 12.44 -0.47
CA SER A 116 12.60 12.19 0.82
C SER A 116 13.93 11.43 0.66
N ILE A 117 14.02 10.45 -0.24
CA ILE A 117 15.25 9.73 -0.56
C ILE A 117 16.29 10.68 -1.16
N SER A 118 15.85 11.52 -2.10
CA SER A 118 16.71 12.50 -2.77
C SER A 118 17.24 13.57 -1.81
N ALA A 119 16.44 13.98 -0.82
CA ALA A 119 16.86 14.95 0.20
C ALA A 119 17.84 14.40 1.24
N ALA A 120 17.93 13.06 1.37
CA ALA A 120 18.83 12.39 2.31
C ALA A 120 20.19 11.98 1.70
N ALA A 121 20.36 12.15 0.39
CA ALA A 121 21.57 11.81 -0.38
C ALA A 121 22.59 12.97 -0.42
#